data_AF-A0A9J7A463-F1
#
_entry.id   AF-A0A9J7A463-F1
#
_cell.length_a   1.000
_cell.length_b   1.000
_cell.length_c   1.000
_cell.angle_alpha   90.00
_cell.angle_beta   90.00
_cell.angle_gamma   90.00
#
_symmetry.space_group_name_H-M   'P 1'
#
loop_
_entity.id
_entity.type
_entity.pdbx_description
1 polymer ?
#
loop_
_entity_poly.entity_id
_entity_poly.type
_entity_poly.pdbx_seq_one_letter_code
_entity_poly.pdbx_strand_id
1 'polypeptide(L)'
;MIYIQESGLKRQLELLALLSEVEVCELVIWLYPESKIKHLAGILILNDHENLVAITTYEDGTKPRRTSSLLATSNFMLTLKSFASKLKCNSDSIALYPEGDKEWSACAVGHEGMCLVRNESLLSKIQSAGFSASLTAPPWW
;
A
#
# COMPACT_ATOMS: atom_id res chain seq x y z
N MET A 1 12.37 -9.84 2.51
CA MET A 1 11.27 -8.88 2.74
C MET A 1 11.57 -8.09 4.01
N ILE A 2 11.27 -6.80 4.05
CA ILE A 2 11.30 -5.97 5.25
C ILE A 2 9.87 -5.88 5.80
N TYR A 3 9.74 -6.10 7.10
CA TYR A 3 8.51 -6.00 7.89
C TYR A 3 8.57 -4.75 8.76
N ILE A 4 7.56 -3.88 8.63
CA ILE A 4 7.48 -2.63 9.38
C ILE A 4 6.19 -2.61 10.18
N GLN A 5 6.30 -2.55 11.50
CA GLN A 5 5.16 -2.44 12.41
C GLN A 5 4.78 -0.96 12.54
N GLU A 6 3.64 -0.57 11.96
CA GLU A 6 3.13 0.79 11.99
C GLU A 6 1.59 0.80 11.91
N SER A 7 0.94 1.05 13.05
CA SER A 7 -0.53 1.03 13.17
C SER A 7 -1.21 2.29 12.62
N GLY A 8 -0.47 3.39 12.48
CA GLY A 8 -1.01 4.65 12.02
C GLY A 8 -1.03 4.73 10.50
N LEU A 9 -2.20 4.64 9.85
CA LEU A 9 -2.32 4.76 8.39
C LEU A 9 -1.64 6.02 7.81
N LYS A 10 -1.69 7.16 8.52
CA LYS A 10 -0.97 8.37 8.07
C LYS A 10 0.54 8.17 8.00
N ARG A 11 1.10 7.42 8.95
CA ARG A 11 2.52 7.10 9.04
C ARG A 11 2.91 5.98 8.07
N GLN A 12 2.01 5.02 7.81
CA GLN A 12 2.15 4.09 6.70
C GLN A 12 2.21 4.82 5.35
N LEU A 13 1.35 5.82 5.12
CA LEU A 13 1.41 6.67 3.91
C LEU A 13 2.70 7.51 3.84
N GLU A 14 3.31 7.88 4.98
CA GLU A 14 4.64 8.51 5.01
C GLU A 14 5.73 7.57 4.55
N LEU A 15 5.68 6.30 4.97
CA LEU A 15 6.61 5.29 4.50
C LEU A 15 6.48 5.11 2.98
N LEU A 16 5.26 4.96 2.46
CA LEU A 16 5.05 4.82 1.02
C LEU A 16 5.54 6.06 0.25
N ALA A 17 5.30 7.27 0.76
CA ALA A 17 5.84 8.49 0.16
C ALA A 17 7.38 8.49 0.11
N LEU A 18 8.04 8.10 1.20
CA LEU A 18 9.50 7.98 1.27
C LEU A 18 10.04 6.96 0.25
N LEU A 19 9.33 5.85 0.05
CA LEU A 19 9.73 4.79 -0.87
C LEU A 19 9.51 5.18 -2.34
N SER A 20 8.44 5.91 -2.65
CA SER A 20 8.21 6.45 -4.00
C SER A 20 9.22 7.52 -4.43
N GLU A 21 10.06 8.01 -3.52
CA GLU A 21 11.18 8.90 -3.86
C GLU A 21 12.46 8.12 -4.24
N VAL A 22 12.50 6.80 -4.04
CA VAL A 22 13.64 5.94 -4.41
C VAL A 22 13.57 5.53 -5.88
N GLU A 23 12.37 5.23 -6.36
CA GLU A 23 12.11 4.78 -7.72
C GLU A 23 10.74 5.29 -8.18
N VAL A 24 10.54 5.35 -9.50
CA VAL A 24 9.25 5.74 -10.07
C VAL A 24 8.24 4.62 -9.83
N CYS A 25 7.22 4.91 -9.04
CA CYS A 25 6.14 3.97 -8.73
C CYS A 25 4.77 4.53 -9.09
N GLU A 26 3.86 3.62 -9.42
CA GLU A 26 2.42 3.84 -9.36
C GLU A 26 1.87 3.37 -8.02
N LEU A 27 0.91 4.11 -7.48
CA LEU A 27 0.13 3.73 -6.31
C LEU A 27 -1.21 3.14 -6.74
N VAL A 28 -1.55 2.03 -6.12
CA VAL A 28 -2.83 1.35 -6.27
C VAL A 28 -3.41 1.05 -4.90
N ILE A 29 -4.70 1.34 -4.73
CA ILE A 29 -5.44 1.02 -3.51
C ILE A 29 -6.31 -0.18 -3.81
N TRP A 30 -6.07 -1.28 -3.09
CA TRP A 30 -6.94 -2.45 -3.07
C TRP A 30 -8.02 -2.27 -2.01
N LEU A 31 -9.24 -2.61 -2.38
CA LEU A 31 -10.43 -2.43 -1.56
C LEU A 31 -10.81 -3.75 -0.89
N TYR A 32 -11.40 -3.65 0.30
CA TYR A 32 -12.09 -4.78 0.88
C TYR A 32 -13.22 -5.26 -0.07
N PRO A 33 -13.46 -6.57 -0.17
CA PRO A 33 -14.50 -7.15 -1.02
C PRO A 33 -15.89 -6.54 -0.83
N GLU A 34 -16.25 -6.24 0.41
CA GLU A 34 -17.56 -5.70 0.79
C GLU A 34 -17.71 -4.20 0.49
N SER A 35 -16.61 -3.50 0.18
CA SER A 35 -16.69 -2.07 -0.17
C SER A 35 -17.45 -1.90 -1.48
N LYS A 36 -18.43 -0.99 -1.49
CA LYS A 36 -19.30 -0.70 -2.66
C LYS A 36 -19.04 0.65 -3.30
N ILE A 37 -17.99 1.36 -2.88
CA ILE A 37 -17.69 2.69 -3.41
C ILE A 37 -17.30 2.62 -4.89
N LYS A 38 -17.60 3.70 -5.61
CA LYS A 38 -17.21 3.89 -7.02
C LYS A 38 -16.00 4.80 -7.18
N HIS A 39 -15.71 5.62 -6.17
CA HIS A 39 -14.55 6.51 -6.14
C HIS A 39 -13.95 6.53 -4.73
N LEU A 40 -12.62 6.63 -4.66
CA LEU A 40 -11.86 6.79 -3.42
C LEU A 40 -10.80 7.86 -3.62
N ALA A 41 -10.82 8.90 -2.79
CA ALA A 41 -9.91 10.05 -2.92
C ALA A 41 -9.89 10.70 -4.33
N GLY A 42 -11.04 10.70 -5.03
CA GLY A 42 -11.17 11.22 -6.39
C GLY A 42 -10.74 10.24 -7.50
N ILE A 43 -10.32 9.03 -7.13
CA ILE A 43 -9.83 7.99 -8.04
C ILE A 43 -10.95 7.02 -8.35
N LEU A 44 -11.08 6.61 -9.62
CA LEU A 44 -12.06 5.63 -10.06
C LEU A 44 -11.73 4.23 -9.52
N ILE A 45 -12.75 3.49 -9.08
CA ILE A 45 -12.63 2.07 -8.75
C ILE A 45 -12.89 1.23 -10.00
N LEU A 46 -11.97 0.32 -10.28
CA LEU A 46 -12.00 -0.66 -11.35
C LEU A 46 -12.41 -2.03 -10.79
N ASN A 47 -13.17 -2.78 -11.60
CA ASN A 47 -13.54 -4.16 -11.33
C ASN A 47 -12.63 -5.17 -12.06
N ASP A 48 -11.55 -4.68 -12.68
CA ASP A 48 -10.58 -5.54 -13.34
C ASP A 48 -9.53 -6.05 -12.34
N HIS A 49 -9.08 -7.27 -12.61
CA HIS A 49 -7.98 -7.91 -11.89
C HIS A 49 -6.84 -8.26 -12.86
N GLU A 50 -6.96 -7.80 -14.09
CA GLU A 50 -5.99 -8.05 -15.12
C GLU A 50 -4.81 -7.09 -14.89
N ASN A 51 -3.61 -7.67 -14.80
CA ASN A 51 -2.31 -7.00 -14.85
C ASN A 51 -1.63 -6.62 -13.53
N LEU A 52 -2.27 -6.65 -12.37
CA LEU A 52 -1.58 -6.36 -11.10
C LEU A 52 -1.81 -7.47 -10.07
N VAL A 53 -0.77 -7.81 -9.33
CA VAL A 53 -0.83 -8.80 -8.25
C VAL A 53 -1.29 -8.15 -6.96
N ALA A 54 -2.42 -8.61 -6.43
CA ALA A 54 -2.96 -8.15 -5.15
C ALA A 54 -2.06 -8.59 -3.97
N ILE A 55 -2.14 -7.86 -2.86
CA ILE A 55 -1.35 -8.15 -1.66
C ILE A 55 -2.01 -9.28 -0.88
N THR A 56 -3.32 -9.16 -0.68
CA THR A 56 -4.13 -10.14 0.03
C THR A 56 -4.73 -11.15 -0.93
N THR A 57 -4.62 -12.43 -0.58
CA THR A 57 -5.37 -13.52 -1.23
C THR A 57 -6.43 -13.99 -0.24
N TYR A 58 -7.70 -13.92 -0.64
CA TYR A 58 -8.82 -14.37 0.18
C TYR A 58 -9.04 -15.88 -0.01
N GLU A 59 -9.33 -16.60 1.08
CA GLU A 59 -9.48 -18.06 1.08
C GLU A 59 -10.61 -18.56 0.17
N ASP A 60 -11.66 -17.75 0.00
CA ASP A 60 -12.80 -18.01 -0.87
C ASP A 60 -12.52 -17.73 -2.35
N GLY A 61 -11.30 -17.32 -2.70
CA GLY A 61 -10.88 -16.95 -4.05
C GLY A 61 -11.41 -15.58 -4.49
N THR A 62 -12.01 -14.80 -3.60
CA THR A 62 -12.47 -13.45 -3.89
C THR A 62 -11.31 -12.57 -4.32
N LYS A 63 -11.50 -11.85 -5.43
CA LYS A 63 -10.52 -10.90 -5.95
C LYS A 63 -10.91 -9.48 -5.52
N PRO A 64 -10.05 -8.76 -4.78
CA PRO A 64 -10.36 -7.41 -4.36
C PRO A 64 -10.44 -6.47 -5.56
N ARG A 65 -11.36 -5.50 -5.48
CA ARG A 65 -11.43 -4.38 -6.43
C ARG A 65 -10.29 -3.41 -6.14
N ARG A 66 -9.95 -2.55 -7.10
CA ARG A 66 -8.84 -1.61 -6.94
C ARG A 66 -9.14 -0.25 -7.53
N THR A 67 -8.34 0.75 -7.18
CA THR A 67 -8.29 2.00 -7.94
C THR A 67 -7.56 1.80 -9.27
N SER A 68 -7.76 2.73 -10.22
CA SER A 68 -6.78 2.94 -11.28
C SER A 68 -5.39 3.25 -10.69
N SER A 69 -4.33 2.90 -11.42
CA SER A 69 -2.96 3.30 -11.08
C SER A 69 -2.81 4.82 -11.19
N LEU A 70 -2.10 5.42 -10.25
CA LEU A 70 -1.71 6.82 -10.30
C LEU A 70 -0.26 6.97 -9.85
N LEU A 71 0.49 7.86 -10.51
CA LEU A 71 1.87 8.12 -10.13
C LEU A 71 1.98 8.51 -8.65
N ALA A 72 2.86 7.82 -7.92
CA ALA A 72 3.08 7.98 -6.49
C ALA A 72 3.92 9.24 -6.19
N THR A 73 3.38 10.42 -6.45
CA THR A 73 4.08 11.68 -6.13
C THR A 73 3.88 12.07 -4.66
N SER A 74 4.84 12.80 -4.07
CA SER A 74 4.71 13.31 -2.70
C SER A 74 3.44 14.16 -2.51
N ASN A 75 3.03 14.95 -3.51
CA ASN A 75 1.78 15.72 -3.50
C ASN A 75 0.54 14.83 -3.46
N PHE A 76 0.53 13.75 -4.24
CA PHE A 76 -0.57 12.80 -4.24
C PHE A 76 -0.66 12.04 -2.91
N MET A 77 0.47 11.65 -2.34
CA MET A 77 0.53 11.04 -1.01
C MET A 77 -0.01 11.97 0.09
N LEU A 78 0.34 13.27 0.06
CA LEU A 78 -0.23 14.27 0.96
C LEU A 78 -1.75 14.39 0.80
N THR A 79 -2.24 14.32 -0.44
CA THR A 79 -3.68 14.30 -0.72
C THR A 79 -4.34 13.07 -0.09
N LEU A 80 -3.78 11.87 -0.28
CA LEU A 80 -4.30 10.64 0.32
C LEU A 80 -4.37 10.70 1.85
N LYS A 81 -3.39 11.32 2.52
CA LYS A 81 -3.43 11.51 3.98
C LYS A 81 -4.67 12.28 4.45
N SER A 82 -5.18 13.22 3.66
CA SER A 82 -6.42 13.94 3.97
C SER A 82 -7.67 13.06 3.91
N PHE A 83 -7.59 11.90 3.24
CA PHE A 83 -8.65 10.90 3.12
C PHE A 83 -8.44 9.67 4.02
N ALA A 84 -7.53 9.73 5.00
CA ALA A 84 -7.15 8.57 5.83
C ALA A 84 -8.34 7.83 6.48
N SER A 85 -9.37 8.55 6.93
CA SER A 85 -10.57 7.90 7.50
C SER A 85 -11.33 7.06 6.48
N LYS A 86 -11.54 7.60 5.26
CA LYS A 86 -12.21 6.86 4.17
C LYS A 86 -11.36 5.70 3.68
N LEU A 87 -10.04 5.88 3.59
CA LEU A 87 -9.10 4.82 3.25
C LEU A 87 -9.20 3.67 4.26
N LYS A 88 -9.13 3.97 5.56
CA LYS A 88 -9.21 2.96 6.62
C LYS A 88 -10.47 2.09 6.53
N CYS A 89 -11.62 2.67 6.16
CA CYS A 89 -12.88 1.93 6.08
C CYS A 89 -13.09 1.14 4.78
N ASN A 90 -12.28 1.37 3.74
CA ASN A 90 -12.53 0.81 2.41
C ASN A 90 -11.34 0.09 1.79
N SER A 91 -10.13 0.36 2.26
CA SER A 91 -8.89 -0.18 1.72
C SER A 91 -8.43 -1.38 2.54
N ASP A 92 -8.27 -2.50 1.84
CA ASP A 92 -7.56 -3.68 2.33
C ASP A 92 -6.05 -3.35 2.43
N SER A 93 -5.49 -2.89 1.32
CA SER A 93 -4.08 -2.55 1.21
C SER A 93 -3.85 -1.38 0.24
N ILE A 94 -2.75 -0.65 0.46
CA ILE A 94 -2.27 0.43 -0.41
C ILE A 94 -0.87 0.05 -0.85
N ALA A 95 -0.63 -0.03 -2.15
CA ALA A 95 0.58 -0.61 -2.68
C ALA A 95 1.25 0.27 -3.73
N LEU A 96 2.58 0.18 -3.77
CA LEU A 96 3.44 0.75 -4.79
C LEU A 96 3.86 -0.34 -5.77
N TYR A 97 3.73 -0.04 -7.05
CA TYR A 97 4.19 -0.87 -8.16
C TYR A 97 5.25 -0.06 -8.92
N PRO A 98 6.46 -0.58 -9.15
CA PRO A 98 7.39 0.03 -10.07
C PRO A 98 6.73 0.25 -11.44
N GLU A 99 7.08 1.32 -12.13
CA GLU A 99 6.48 1.67 -13.41
C GLU A 99 6.58 0.50 -14.42
N GLY A 100 5.44 0.06 -14.94
CA GLY A 100 5.35 -1.05 -15.90
C GLY A 100 5.42 -2.45 -15.29
N ASP A 101 5.62 -2.59 -13.99
CA ASP A 101 5.64 -3.88 -13.30
C ASP A 101 4.24 -4.29 -12.81
N LYS A 102 4.00 -5.60 -12.76
CA LYS A 102 2.77 -6.21 -12.23
C LYS A 102 2.87 -6.52 -10.75
N GLU A 103 4.09 -6.61 -10.25
CA GLU A 103 4.43 -6.95 -8.89
C GLU A 103 4.61 -5.69 -8.03
N TRP A 104 4.12 -5.72 -6.80
CA TRP A 104 4.30 -4.59 -5.89
C TRP A 104 5.72 -4.59 -5.30
N SER A 105 6.30 -3.40 -5.09
CA SER A 105 7.60 -3.24 -4.40
C SER A 105 7.45 -2.96 -2.91
N ALA A 106 6.37 -2.25 -2.53
CA ALA A 106 6.02 -1.97 -1.15
C ALA A 106 4.50 -1.87 -0.96
N CYS A 107 4.01 -2.17 0.25
CA CYS A 107 2.61 -1.98 0.58
C CYS A 107 2.38 -1.62 2.05
N ALA A 108 1.22 -1.04 2.32
CA ALA A 108 0.64 -0.83 3.63
C ALA A 108 -0.64 -1.67 3.76
N VAL A 109 -0.70 -2.51 4.78
CA VAL A 109 -1.86 -3.30 5.18
C VAL A 109 -2.43 -2.67 6.45
N GLY A 110 -3.43 -1.81 6.24
CA GLY A 110 -3.87 -0.88 7.29
C GLY A 110 -4.51 -1.55 8.50
N HIS A 111 -5.28 -2.63 8.28
CA HIS A 111 -5.95 -3.36 9.36
C HIS A 111 -4.97 -4.17 10.22
N GLU A 112 -3.89 -4.68 9.64
CA GLU A 112 -2.83 -5.40 10.36
C GLU A 112 -1.82 -4.47 11.03
N GLY A 113 -1.85 -3.17 10.72
CA GLY A 113 -0.84 -2.23 11.21
C GLY A 113 0.56 -2.56 10.69
N MET A 114 0.65 -3.05 9.45
CA MET A 114 1.90 -3.50 8.83
C MET A 114 2.19 -2.81 7.52
N CYS A 115 3.47 -2.58 7.25
CA CYS A 115 3.96 -2.34 5.91
C CYS A 115 5.00 -3.40 5.52
N LEU A 116 5.04 -3.73 4.24
CA LEU A 116 5.97 -4.69 3.67
C LEU A 116 6.77 -3.99 2.57
N VAL A 117 8.08 -4.26 2.50
CA VAL A 117 8.96 -3.77 1.44
C VAL A 117 9.81 -4.91 0.92
N ARG A 118 9.76 -5.19 -0.39
CA ARG A 118 10.49 -6.35 -0.96
C ARG A 118 12.00 -6.13 -1.01
N ASN A 119 12.43 -4.91 -1.26
CA ASN A 119 13.84 -4.57 -1.38
C ASN A 119 14.51 -4.42 0.00
N GLU A 120 15.22 -5.47 0.44
CA GLU A 120 15.93 -5.52 1.73
C GLU A 120 17.04 -4.47 1.87
N SER A 121 17.61 -3.99 0.75
CA SER A 121 18.66 -2.96 0.77
C SER A 121 18.18 -1.61 1.34
N LEU A 122 16.85 -1.40 1.43
CA LEU A 122 16.25 -0.19 1.97
C LEU A 122 16.13 -0.19 3.50
N LEU A 123 16.49 -1.29 4.19
CA LEU A 123 16.32 -1.44 5.64
C LEU A 123 16.93 -0.26 6.42
N SER A 124 18.21 0.04 6.19
CA SER A 124 18.90 1.12 6.91
C SER A 124 18.27 2.49 6.64
N LYS A 125 17.79 2.73 5.42
CA LYS A 125 17.09 3.99 5.06
C LYS A 125 15.77 4.11 5.82
N ILE A 126 14.98 3.02 5.87
CA ILE A 126 13.69 2.97 6.57
C ILE A 126 13.88 3.17 8.08
N GLN A 127 14.86 2.49 8.69
CA GLN A 127 15.19 2.66 10.10
C GLN A 127 15.66 4.09 10.41
N SER A 128 16.49 4.68 9.55
CA SER A 128 16.97 6.06 9.70
C SER A 128 15.84 7.10 9.60
N ALA A 129 14.74 6.77 8.89
CA ALA A 129 13.54 7.59 8.84
C ALA A 129 12.62 7.42 10.07
N GLY A 130 13.02 6.60 11.04
CA GLY A 130 12.32 6.41 12.31
C GLY A 130 11.19 5.39 12.26
N PHE A 131 11.24 4.42 11.34
CA PHE A 131 10.29 3.30 11.30
C PHE A 131 10.86 2.07 12.00
N SER A 132 9.99 1.33 12.70
CA SER A 132 10.34 0.06 13.35
C SER A 132 10.35 -1.06 12.30
N ALA A 133 11.51 -1.30 11.68
CA ALA A 133 11.67 -2.21 10.56
C ALA A 133 12.63 -3.38 10.87
N SER A 134 12.27 -4.57 10.40
CA SER A 134 12.99 -5.84 10.62
C SER A 134 12.98 -6.71 9.36
N LEU A 135 13.99 -7.56 9.18
CA LEU A 135 13.98 -8.63 8.15
C LEU A 135 13.25 -9.89 8.62
N THR A 136 12.90 -9.96 9.91
CA THR A 136 12.14 -11.06 10.51
C THR A 136 10.72 -10.60 10.71
N ALA A 137 9.76 -11.38 10.19
CA ALA A 137 8.34 -11.18 10.44
C ALA A 137 8.05 -11.21 11.95
N PRO A 138 7.13 -10.38 12.45
CA PRO A 138 6.70 -10.51 13.83
C PRO A 138 5.96 -11.84 14.03
N PRO A 139 5.99 -12.47 15.22
CA PRO A 139 5.43 -13.81 15.43
C PRO A 139 3.92 -13.97 15.19
N TRP A 140 3.19 -12.86 15.10
CA TRP A 140 1.74 -12.81 14.91
C TRP A 140 1.32 -12.56 13.45
N TRP A 141 2.29 -12.33 12.55
CA TRP A 141 2.09 -12.16 11.11
C TRP A 141 2.16 -13.51 10.40
#